data_AF-A0A959D168-F1
#
_entry.id   AF-A0A959D168-F1
#
_cell.length_a   1.000
_cell.length_b   1.000
_cell.length_c   1.000
_cell.angle_alpha   90.00
_cell.angle_beta   90.00
_cell.angle_gamma   90.00
#
_symmetry.space_group_name_H-M   'P 1'
#
loop_
_entity.id
_entity.type
_entity.pdbx_description
1 polymer ?
#
loop_
_entity_poly.entity_id
_entity_poly.type
_entity_poly.pdbx_seq_one_letter_code
_entity_poly.pdbx_strand_id
1 'polypeptide(L)' 'PILDEKVYRELRHIITLQLSDNTKARWIDAAQSNAFKTGGEKPVRAQMDTYRFLKGKAQGRLTPPAVRREDKA' A
#
# COMPACT_ATOMS: atom_id res chain seq x y z
N PRO A 1 10.61 -6.47 19.92
CA PRO A 1 10.64 -5.13 19.28
C PRO A 1 11.46 -5.21 17.99
N ILE A 2 11.22 -4.32 17.03
CA ILE A 2 12.06 -4.20 15.83
C ILE A 2 13.03 -3.05 16.09
N LEU A 3 14.27 -3.40 16.42
CA LEU A 3 15.28 -2.45 16.92
C LEU A 3 15.96 -1.67 15.79
N ASP A 4 16.03 -2.27 14.59
CA ASP A 4 16.54 -1.58 13.42
C ASP A 4 15.50 -0.58 12.92
N GLU A 5 15.81 0.71 13.06
CA GLU A 5 14.95 1.82 12.65
C GLU A 5 14.60 1.79 11.15
N LYS A 6 15.51 1.29 10.29
CA LYS A 6 15.24 1.17 8.84
C LYS A 6 14.18 0.11 8.57
N VAL A 7 14.28 -1.03 9.27
CA VAL A 7 13.30 -2.13 9.16
C VAL A 7 11.96 -1.69 9.74
N TYR A 8 11.97 -0.99 10.88
CA TYR A 8 10.76 -0.46 11.49
C TYR A 8 10.00 0.51 10.54
N ARG A 9 10.72 1.45 9.92
CA ARG A 9 10.14 2.38 8.93
C ARG A 9 9.59 1.67 7.71
N GLU A 10 10.30 0.67 7.22
CA GLU A 10 9.85 -0.15 6.10
C GLU A 10 8.51 -0.84 6.40
N LEU A 11 8.41 -1.49 7.56
CA LEU A 11 7.18 -2.17 7.96
C LEU A 11 6.04 -1.18 8.20
N ARG A 12 6.31 -0.02 8.83
CA ARG A 12 5.34 1.08 8.94
C ARG A 12 4.82 1.51 7.58
N HIS A 13 5.70 1.62 6.57
CA HIS A 13 5.30 1.99 5.22
C HIS A 13 4.38 0.92 4.59
N ILE A 14 4.72 -0.37 4.73
CA ILE A 14 3.90 -1.48 4.23
C ILE A 14 2.52 -1.49 4.91
N ILE A 15 2.45 -1.27 6.22
CA ILE A 15 1.18 -1.17 6.95
C ILE A 15 0.36 0.02 6.44
N THR A 16 0.98 1.17 6.19
CA THR A 16 0.30 2.32 5.60
C THR A 16 -0.29 1.99 4.23
N LEU A 17 0.43 1.25 3.38
CA LEU A 17 -0.10 0.79 2.08
C LEU A 17 -1.31 -0.14 2.25
N GLN A 18 -1.26 -1.07 3.22
CA GLN A 18 -2.37 -1.97 3.54
C GLN A 18 -3.61 -1.22 4.03
N LEU A 19 -3.43 -0.27 4.95
CA LEU A 19 -4.51 0.54 5.48
C LEU A 19 -5.09 1.50 4.43
N SER A 20 -4.31 1.86 3.41
CA SER A 20 -4.74 2.72 2.31
C SER A 20 -5.44 1.96 1.17
N ASP A 21 -5.47 0.63 1.19
CA ASP A 21 -6.10 -0.17 0.14
C ASP A 21 -7.59 0.19 -0.01
N ASN A 22 -8.03 0.43 -1.24
CA ASN A 22 -9.41 0.75 -1.61
C ASN A 22 -9.89 -0.10 -2.81
N THR A 23 -9.18 -1.19 -3.12
CA THR A 23 -9.51 -2.09 -4.23
C THR A 23 -9.85 -3.50 -3.77
N LYS A 24 -9.28 -3.93 -2.63
CA LYS A 24 -9.43 -5.27 -2.06
C LYS A 24 -9.73 -5.25 -0.56
N ALA A 25 -9.47 -4.14 0.14
CA ALA A 25 -9.86 -3.99 1.54
C ALA A 25 -11.38 -4.08 1.72
N ARG A 26 -11.79 -4.61 2.87
CA ARG A 26 -13.18 -4.75 3.29
C ARG A 26 -13.34 -4.26 4.73
N TRP A 27 -14.49 -3.69 5.03
CA TRP A 27 -14.86 -3.33 6.38
C TRP A 27 -15.35 -4.58 7.13
N ILE A 28 -14.86 -4.74 8.36
CA ILE A 28 -15.42 -5.68 9.32
C ILE A 28 -16.41 -4.90 10.19
N ASP A 29 -17.67 -5.26 10.11
CA ASP A 29 -18.74 -4.68 10.90
C ASP A 29 -19.48 -5.76 11.71
N ALA A 30 -20.35 -5.31 12.62
CA ALA A 30 -21.13 -6.21 13.46
C ALA A 30 -22.06 -7.13 12.64
N ALA A 31 -22.46 -6.69 11.44
CA ALA A 31 -23.31 -7.45 10.54
C ALA A 31 -22.55 -8.45 9.65
N GLN A 32 -21.21 -8.47 9.73
CA GLN A 32 -20.34 -9.28 8.86
C GLN A 32 -20.59 -9.05 7.37
N SER A 33 -20.94 -7.81 6.98
CA SER A 33 -21.33 -7.48 5.59
C SER A 33 -20.18 -7.66 4.59
N ASN A 34 -18.94 -7.58 5.06
CA ASN A 34 -17.74 -7.63 4.22
C ASN A 34 -17.75 -6.58 3.10
N ALA A 35 -18.39 -5.43 3.33
CA ALA A 35 -18.47 -4.35 2.35
C ALA A 35 -17.07 -3.91 1.90
N PHE A 36 -16.88 -3.76 0.59
CA PHE A 36 -15.62 -3.24 0.06
C PHE A 36 -15.35 -1.82 0.58
N LYS A 37 -14.11 -1.57 1.00
CA LYS A 37 -13.65 -0.22 1.28
C LYS A 37 -13.47 0.51 -0.05
N THR A 38 -14.26 1.55 -0.26
CA THR A 38 -14.24 2.40 -1.45
C THR A 38 -13.86 3.84 -1.08
N GLY A 39 -13.55 4.66 -2.08
CA GLY A 39 -13.15 6.07 -1.92
C GLY A 39 -11.65 6.32 -2.10
N GLY A 40 -11.23 7.58 -1.96
CA GLY A 40 -9.88 8.05 -2.28
C GLY A 40 -9.73 8.50 -3.74
N GLU A 41 -8.75 9.35 -4.00
CA GLU A 41 -8.55 9.95 -5.33
C GLU A 41 -8.04 8.95 -6.38
N LYS A 42 -7.30 7.93 -5.94
CA LYS A 42 -6.62 6.97 -6.82
C LYS A 42 -6.78 5.54 -6.31
N PRO A 43 -6.81 4.54 -7.21
CA PRO A 43 -6.86 3.14 -6.81
C PRO A 43 -5.53 2.72 -6.18
N VAL A 44 -5.61 2.20 -4.96
CA VAL A 44 -4.52 1.63 -4.17
C VAL A 44 -4.79 0.13 -4.00
N ARG A 45 -3.83 -0.69 -4.42
CA ARG A 45 -3.87 -2.14 -4.25
C ARG A 45 -2.63 -2.56 -3.48
N ALA A 46 -2.78 -2.71 -2.17
CA ALA A 46 -1.68 -2.88 -1.23
C ALA A 46 -0.69 -3.96 -1.63
N GLN A 47 -1.17 -5.09 -2.15
CA GLN A 47 -0.31 -6.19 -2.62
C GLN A 47 0.65 -5.73 -3.73
N MET A 48 0.12 -5.04 -4.74
CA MET A 48 0.91 -4.57 -5.88
C MET A 48 1.80 -3.39 -5.51
N ASP A 49 1.29 -2.50 -4.67
CA ASP A 49 2.04 -1.31 -4.26
C ASP A 49 3.16 -1.68 -3.28
N THR A 50 2.96 -2.67 -2.41
CA THR A 50 4.02 -3.27 -1.57
C THR A 50 5.12 -3.89 -2.44
N TYR A 51 4.75 -4.68 -3.46
CA TYR A 51 5.72 -5.26 -4.39
C TYR A 51 6.55 -4.18 -5.08
N ARG A 52 5.91 -3.13 -5.60
CA ARG A 52 6.61 -2.03 -6.28
C ARG A 52 7.56 -1.29 -5.36
N PHE A 53 7.13 -1.01 -4.13
CA PHE A 53 7.94 -0.36 -3.12
C PHE A 53 9.21 -1.17 -2.80
N LEU A 54 9.06 -2.47 -2.47
CA LEU A 54 10.19 -3.34 -2.15
C LEU A 54 11.12 -3.55 -3.36
N LYS A 55 10.57 -3.71 -4.56
CA LYS A 55 11.34 -3.80 -5.81
C LYS A 55 12.15 -2.52 -6.07
N GLY A 56 11.53 -1.35 -5.91
CA GLY A 56 12.21 -0.06 -6.06
C GLY A 56 13.38 0.08 -5.10
N LYS A 57 13.16 -0.27 -3.83
CA LYS A 57 14.20 -0.27 -2.79
C LYS A 57 15.36 -1.21 -3.15
N ALA A 58 15.06 -2.45 -3.57
CA ALA A 58 16.08 -3.43 -3.97
C ALA A 58 16.89 -2.98 -5.20
N GLN A 59 16.29 -2.16 -6.08
CA GLN A 59 16.93 -1.60 -7.26
C GLN A 59 17.61 -0.24 -7.02
N GLY A 60 17.70 0.23 -5.77
CA GLY A 60 18.32 1.51 -5.42
C GLY A 60 17.52 2.76 -5.85
N ARG A 61 16.25 2.60 -6.27
CA ARG A 61 15.37 3.74 -6.57
C ARG A 61 14.76 4.24 -5.27
N LEU A 62 15.35 5.29 -4.69
CA LEU A 62 14.87 5.98 -3.47
C LEU A 62 13.68 6.91 -3.74
N THR A 63 12.77 6.54 -4.63
CA THR A 63 11.52 7.25 -4.84
C THR A 63 10.37 6.30 -4.54
N PRO A 64 9.46 6.64 -3.60
CA PRO A 64 8.14 6.04 -3.61
C PRO A 64 7.61 6.23 -5.04
N PRO A 65 7.13 5.18 -5.73
CA PRO A 65 6.59 5.36 -7.07
C PRO A 65 5.52 6.46 -6.96
N ALA A 66 5.81 7.62 -7.55
CA ALA A 66 4.83 8.69 -7.68
C ALA A 66 3.57 8.04 -8.23
N VAL A 67 2.45 8.24 -7.53
CA VAL A 67 1.20 7.58 -7.87
C VAL A 67 0.88 7.88 -9.34
N ARG A 68 1.12 6.85 -10.17
CA ARG A 68 1.13 6.80 -11.63
C ARG A 68 0.72 8.11 -12.32
N ARG A 69 1.67 8.78 -12.97
CA ARG A 69 1.34 9.52 -14.20
C ARG A 69 1.24 8.47 -15.31
N GLU A 70 0.00 8.24 -15.71
CA GLU A 70 -0.43 7.86 -17.07
C GLU A 70 0.59 7.12 -17.95
N ASP A 71 0.53 5.79 -17.91
CA ASP A 71 0.70 4.99 -19.12
C ASP A 71 -0.70 4.82 -19.72
N LYS A 72 -1.21 5.89 -20.35
CA LYS A 72 -2.32 5.78 -21.30
C LYS A 72 -1.69 5.68 -22.70
N ALA A 73 -1.77 4.50 -23.27
CA ALA A 73 -1.88 4.32 -24.71
C ALA A 73 -3.20 4.94 -25.21
#